data_AF-A0A846UHI7-F1
#
_entry.id   AF-A0A846UHI7-F1
#
_cell.length_a   1.000
_cell.length_b   1.000
_cell.length_c   1.000
_cell.angle_alpha   90.00
_cell.angle_beta   90.00
_cell.angle_gamma   90.00
#
_symmetry.space_group_name_H-M   'P 1'
#
loop_
_entity.id
_entity.type
_entity.pdbx_description
1 polymer ?
#
loop_
_entity_poly.entity_id
_entity_poly.type
_entity_poly.pdbx_seq_one_letter_code
_entity_poly.pdbx_strand_id
1 'polypeptide(L)'
;MIAPQQFDALDPQQMRQALLTLMAEVAAKDELLERQQRDVAFKQAQVDKLTHELAVLKRLKFAATSEKFCAGLSAQQKSLIEETLDADIAEAAAEIDRANVDKKSKDKRDKQSPSARCYRRICRAATCTTSPQARHAPAAAR
;
A
#
# COMPACT_ATOMS: atom_id res chain seq x y z
N MET A 1 -25.02 -11.71 -2.38
CA MET A 1 -25.59 -10.37 -2.61
C MET A 1 -26.92 -10.57 -3.30
N ILE A 2 -28.02 -10.28 -2.60
CA ILE A 2 -29.38 -10.31 -3.16
C ILE A 2 -29.47 -9.20 -4.21
N ALA A 3 -29.90 -9.54 -5.43
CA ALA A 3 -30.04 -8.55 -6.49
C ALA A 3 -31.27 -7.66 -6.22
N PRO A 4 -31.27 -6.37 -6.60
CA PRO A 4 -32.36 -5.45 -6.30
C PRO A 4 -33.72 -5.89 -6.86
N GLN A 5 -33.72 -6.74 -7.89
CA GLN A 5 -34.93 -7.30 -8.51
C GLN A 5 -35.57 -8.44 -7.70
N GLN A 6 -34.90 -8.93 -6.65
CA GLN A 6 -35.39 -10.02 -5.79
C GLN A 6 -36.20 -9.50 -4.60
N PHE A 7 -36.21 -8.19 -4.36
CA PHE A 7 -36.95 -7.56 -3.26
C PHE A 7 -38.47 -7.61 -3.44
N ASP A 8 -38.96 -7.56 -4.68
CA ASP A 8 -40.40 -7.61 -4.98
C ASP A 8 -41.01 -9.03 -4.80
N ALA A 9 -40.18 -10.07 -4.73
CA ALA A 9 -40.59 -11.46 -4.56
C ALA A 9 -40.50 -11.98 -3.11
N LEU A 10 -39.97 -11.18 -2.19
CA LEU A 10 -39.76 -11.55 -0.79
C LEU A 10 -40.96 -11.14 0.07
N ASP A 11 -41.41 -12.02 0.97
CA ASP A 11 -42.46 -11.66 1.92
C ASP A 11 -41.93 -10.68 3.01
N PRO A 12 -42.82 -9.94 3.71
CA PRO A 12 -42.41 -8.97 4.73
C PRO A 12 -41.63 -9.55 5.92
N GLN A 13 -41.80 -10.84 6.24
CA GLN A 13 -41.03 -11.52 7.29
C GLN A 13 -39.62 -11.87 6.80
N GLN A 14 -39.50 -12.40 5.59
CA GLN A 14 -38.21 -12.67 4.94
C GLN A 14 -37.39 -11.39 4.78
N MET A 15 -38.03 -10.26 4.44
CA MET A 15 -37.36 -8.96 4.39
C MET A 15 -36.81 -8.51 5.75
N ARG A 16 -37.60 -8.66 6.84
CA ARG A 16 -37.12 -8.33 8.20
C ARG A 16 -35.95 -9.22 8.60
N GLN A 17 -36.03 -10.51 8.32
CA GLN A 17 -34.96 -11.46 8.66
C GLN A 17 -33.68 -11.20 7.87
N ALA A 18 -33.80 -10.87 6.58
CA ALA A 18 -32.67 -10.44 5.75
C ALA A 18 -32.04 -9.13 6.27
N LEU A 19 -32.85 -8.15 6.68
CA LEU A 19 -32.36 -6.90 7.28
C LEU A 19 -31.61 -7.15 8.58
N LEU A 20 -32.16 -7.97 9.49
CA LEU A 20 -31.50 -8.32 10.74
C LEU A 20 -30.16 -9.04 10.50
N THR A 21 -30.12 -9.94 9.51
CA THR A 21 -28.89 -10.63 9.11
C THR A 21 -27.86 -9.64 8.59
N LEU A 22 -28.28 -8.70 7.74
CA LEU A 22 -27.39 -7.67 7.20
C LEU A 22 -26.88 -6.72 8.28
N MET A 23 -27.72 -6.33 9.23
CA MET A 23 -27.30 -5.52 10.38
C MET A 23 -26.24 -6.23 11.23
N ALA A 24 -26.41 -7.53 11.48
CA ALA A 24 -25.41 -8.34 12.17
C ALA A 24 -24.10 -8.45 11.37
N GLU A 25 -24.18 -8.64 10.05
CA GLU A 25 -22.99 -8.64 9.18
C GLU A 25 -22.26 -7.29 9.15
N VAL A 26 -22.99 -6.18 9.12
CA VAL A 26 -22.41 -4.84 9.17
C VAL A 26 -21.70 -4.61 10.49
N ALA A 27 -22.35 -4.91 11.62
CA ALA A 27 -21.73 -4.80 12.94
C ALA A 27 -20.44 -5.64 13.05
N ALA A 28 -20.45 -6.89 12.54
CA ALA A 28 -19.27 -7.75 12.53
C ALA A 28 -18.14 -7.19 11.64
N LYS A 29 -18.48 -6.55 10.51
CA LYS A 29 -17.50 -5.89 9.63
C LYS A 29 -16.94 -4.63 10.26
N ASP A 30 -17.76 -3.85 10.97
CA ASP A 30 -17.32 -2.64 11.67
C ASP A 30 -16.31 -2.99 12.77
N GLU A 31 -16.57 -4.02 13.58
CA GLU A 31 -15.60 -4.52 14.56
C GLU A 31 -14.28 -4.97 13.92
N LEU A 32 -14.35 -5.64 12.77
CA LEU A 32 -13.16 -6.05 12.03
C LEU A 32 -12.37 -4.83 11.54
N LEU A 33 -13.06 -3.82 10.99
CA LEU A 33 -12.45 -2.59 10.51
C LEU A 33 -11.75 -1.84 11.64
N GLU A 34 -12.36 -1.71 12.81
CA GLU A 34 -11.73 -1.06 13.97
C GLU A 34 -10.44 -1.77 14.40
N ARG A 35 -10.45 -3.11 14.41
CA ARG A 35 -9.24 -3.91 14.72
C ARG A 35 -8.15 -3.66 13.68
N GLN A 36 -8.51 -3.66 12.40
CA GLN A 36 -7.56 -3.39 11.32
C GLN A 36 -7.01 -1.96 11.35
N GLN A 37 -7.84 -0.96 11.68
CA GLN A 37 -7.41 0.43 11.82
C GLN A 37 -6.37 0.56 12.95
N ARG A 38 -6.60 -0.09 14.10
CA ARG A 38 -5.62 -0.13 15.20
C ARG A 38 -4.31 -0.80 14.79
N ASP A 39 -4.38 -1.93 14.09
CA ASP A 39 -3.18 -2.60 13.57
C ASP A 39 -2.39 -1.71 12.60
N VAL A 40 -3.08 -1.03 11.69
CA VAL A 40 -2.45 -0.14 10.71
C VAL A 40 -1.80 1.05 11.42
N ALA A 41 -2.48 1.67 12.37
CA ALA A 41 -1.93 2.77 13.16
C ALA A 41 -0.68 2.34 13.93
N PHE A 42 -0.71 1.17 14.58
CA PHE A 42 0.45 0.62 15.29
C PHE A 42 1.64 0.37 14.36
N LYS A 43 1.42 -0.28 13.22
CA LYS A 43 2.46 -0.53 12.21
C LYS A 43 2.98 0.76 11.59
N GLN A 44 2.15 1.79 11.46
CA GLN A 44 2.60 3.09 10.99
C GLN A 44 3.52 3.76 12.01
N ALA A 45 3.12 3.78 13.30
CA ALA A 45 3.95 4.33 14.38
C ALA A 45 5.31 3.61 14.49
N GLN A 46 5.36 2.28 14.28
CA GLN A 46 6.61 1.54 14.25
C GLN A 46 7.54 1.99 13.10
N VAL A 47 6.99 2.18 11.89
CA VAL A 47 7.76 2.70 10.74
C VAL A 47 8.24 4.12 11.00
N ASP A 48 7.41 4.97 11.60
CA ASP A 48 7.79 6.35 11.92
C ASP A 48 8.93 6.39 12.95
N LYS A 49 8.88 5.52 13.97
CA LYS A 49 9.96 5.34 14.95
C LYS A 49 11.28 4.93 14.28
N LEU A 50 11.26 3.88 13.47
CA LEU A 50 12.46 3.39 12.78
C LEU A 50 13.02 4.45 11.81
N THR A 51 12.14 5.19 11.14
CA THR A 51 12.53 6.29 10.25
C THR A 51 13.23 7.41 11.02
N HIS A 52 12.73 7.73 12.22
CA HIS A 52 13.37 8.69 13.11
C HIS A 52 14.75 8.19 13.58
N GLU A 53 14.85 6.93 13.99
CA GLU A 53 16.12 6.29 14.40
C GLU A 53 17.15 6.34 13.28
N LEU A 54 16.76 5.97 12.06
CA LEU A 54 17.62 6.08 10.87
C LEU A 54 18.11 7.51 10.63
N ALA A 55 17.23 8.52 10.81
CA ALA A 55 17.61 9.92 10.66
C ALA A 55 18.60 10.39 11.74
N VAL A 56 18.41 9.95 12.99
CA VAL A 56 19.34 10.24 14.09
C VAL A 56 20.70 9.59 13.82
N LEU A 57 20.74 8.31 13.44
CA LEU A 57 21.97 7.60 13.10
C LEU A 57 22.74 8.28 11.96
N LYS A 58 22.05 8.74 10.90
CA LYS A 58 22.67 9.50 9.81
C LYS A 58 23.27 10.83 10.27
N ARG A 59 22.59 11.54 11.18
CA ARG A 59 23.13 12.77 11.78
C ARG A 59 24.35 12.50 12.66
N LEU A 60 24.33 11.41 13.43
CA LEU A 60 25.47 10.98 14.24
C LEU A 60 26.66 10.59 13.36
N LYS A 61 26.44 9.87 12.25
CA LYS A 61 27.48 9.58 11.26
C LYS A 61 28.10 10.86 10.71
N PHE A 62 27.29 11.84 10.34
CA PHE A 62 27.80 13.15 9.91
C PHE A 62 28.62 13.85 11.01
N ALA A 63 28.13 13.86 12.26
CA ALA A 63 28.85 14.44 13.39
C ALA A 63 30.18 13.73 13.68
N ALA A 64 30.22 12.40 13.54
CA ALA A 64 31.43 11.59 13.72
C ALA A 64 32.51 11.96 12.70
N THR A 65 32.13 12.29 11.46
CA THR A 65 33.07 12.76 10.43
C THR A 65 33.56 14.20 10.61
N SER A 66 33.01 14.95 11.59
CA SER A 66 33.40 16.35 11.79
C SER A 66 34.82 16.48 12.33
N GLU A 67 35.55 17.51 11.87
CA GLU A 67 36.93 17.80 12.30
C GLU A 67 37.03 17.97 13.83
N LYS A 68 36.04 18.64 14.45
CA LYS A 68 35.98 18.87 15.90
C LYS A 68 35.90 17.56 16.69
N PHE A 69 35.06 16.63 16.27
CA PHE A 69 34.95 15.32 16.92
C PHE A 69 36.22 14.50 16.67
N CYS A 70 36.70 14.50 15.42
CA CYS A 70 37.86 13.74 14.98
C CYS A 70 39.20 14.19 15.57
N ALA A 71 39.33 15.41 16.08
CA ALA A 71 40.60 15.98 16.52
C ALA A 71 41.29 15.19 17.66
N GLY A 72 40.52 14.47 18.48
CA GLY A 72 41.03 13.69 19.62
C GLY A 72 41.05 12.17 19.42
N LEU A 73 40.64 11.66 18.25
CA LEU A 73 40.47 10.22 17.99
C LEU A 73 41.59 9.66 17.12
N SER A 74 42.06 8.45 17.46
CA SER A 74 42.96 7.69 16.58
C SER A 74 42.23 7.22 15.32
N ALA A 75 42.97 6.92 14.25
CA ALA A 75 42.38 6.42 13.00
C ALA A 75 41.56 5.14 13.20
N GLN A 76 42.06 4.22 14.05
CA GLN A 76 41.35 2.98 14.37
C GLN A 76 40.03 3.24 15.10
N GLN A 77 40.00 4.20 16.04
CA GLN A 77 38.77 4.55 16.77
C GLN A 77 37.72 5.19 15.86
N LYS A 78 38.15 6.04 14.91
CA LYS A 78 37.26 6.62 13.91
C LYS A 78 36.63 5.55 13.02
N SER A 79 37.46 4.65 12.47
CA SER A 79 36.99 3.54 11.64
C SER A 79 35.96 2.69 12.37
N LEU A 80 36.23 2.33 13.63
CA LEU A 80 35.30 1.54 14.43
C LEU A 80 33.93 2.21 14.61
N ILE A 81 33.92 3.52 14.86
CA ILE A 81 32.68 4.29 15.03
C ILE A 81 31.91 4.36 13.70
N GLU A 82 32.60 4.65 12.60
CA GLU A 82 31.97 4.75 11.27
C GLU A 82 31.40 3.41 10.82
N GLU A 83 32.14 2.31 10.99
CA GLU A 83 31.67 0.95 10.67
C GLU A 83 30.45 0.55 11.49
N THR A 84 30.44 0.86 12.79
CA THR A 84 29.30 0.56 13.67
C THR A 84 28.06 1.35 13.25
N LEU A 85 28.24 2.66 12.98
CA LEU A 85 27.14 3.49 12.51
C LEU A 85 26.61 3.03 11.16
N ASP A 86 27.48 2.56 10.26
CA ASP A 86 27.05 2.01 8.97
C ASP A 86 26.29 0.69 9.10
N ALA A 87 26.71 -0.19 10.01
CA ALA A 87 25.97 -1.40 10.33
C ALA A 87 24.57 -1.08 10.89
N ASP A 88 24.48 -0.16 11.85
CA ASP A 88 23.20 0.23 12.46
C ASP A 88 22.27 0.95 11.45
N ILE A 89 22.82 1.81 10.59
CA ILE A 89 22.07 2.46 9.51
C ILE A 89 21.52 1.41 8.54
N ALA A 90 22.32 0.41 8.16
CA ALA A 90 21.90 -0.65 7.27
C ALA A 90 20.79 -1.52 7.90
N GLU A 91 20.92 -1.86 9.17
CA GLU A 91 19.91 -2.66 9.88
C GLU A 91 18.60 -1.90 10.05
N ALA A 92 18.65 -0.63 10.46
CA ALA A 92 17.45 0.20 10.58
C ALA A 92 16.74 0.38 9.23
N ALA A 93 17.50 0.56 8.14
CA ALA A 93 16.94 0.62 6.79
C ALA A 93 16.28 -0.70 6.38
N ALA A 94 16.93 -1.84 6.66
CA ALA A 94 16.39 -3.16 6.35
C ALA A 94 15.10 -3.44 7.13
N GLU A 95 15.01 -3.03 8.39
CA GLU A 95 13.80 -3.20 9.20
C GLU A 95 12.63 -2.35 8.68
N ILE A 96 12.90 -1.11 8.23
CA ILE A 96 11.88 -0.28 7.56
C ILE A 96 11.37 -0.97 6.29
N ASP A 97 12.26 -1.55 5.49
CA ASP A 97 11.88 -2.27 4.28
C ASP A 97 11.02 -3.51 4.60
N ARG A 98 11.42 -4.31 5.60
CA ARG A 98 10.63 -5.46 6.10
C ARG A 98 9.24 -5.01 6.55
N ALA A 99 9.16 -3.99 7.39
CA ALA A 99 7.89 -3.45 7.89
C ALA A 99 6.98 -2.93 6.76
N ASN A 100 7.55 -2.34 5.71
CA ASN A 100 6.80 -1.85 4.54
C ASN A 100 6.34 -2.98 3.60
N VAL A 101 7.11 -4.05 3.44
CA VAL A 101 6.70 -5.24 2.67
C VAL A 101 5.50 -5.91 3.34
N ASP A 102 5.49 -5.99 4.67
CA ASP A 102 4.36 -6.55 5.43
C ASP A 102 3.07 -5.74 5.29
N LYS A 103 3.18 -4.40 5.17
CA LYS A 103 2.03 -3.54 4.83
C LYS A 103 1.49 -3.87 3.44
N LYS A 104 2.37 -4.01 2.44
CA LYS A 104 1.98 -4.30 1.04
C LYS A 104 1.40 -5.71 0.87
N SER A 105 1.90 -6.69 1.62
CA SER A 105 1.41 -8.08 1.55
C SER A 105 0.02 -8.24 2.20
N LYS A 106 -0.30 -7.44 3.23
CA LYS A 106 -1.64 -7.41 3.85
C LYS A 106 -2.65 -6.74 2.91
N ASP A 107 -2.32 -5.58 2.33
CA ASP A 107 -3.19 -4.88 1.36
C ASP A 107 -3.53 -5.75 0.12
N LYS A 108 -2.57 -6.56 -0.38
CA LYS A 108 -2.84 -7.50 -1.48
C LYS A 108 -3.75 -8.67 -1.08
N ARG A 109 -3.64 -9.16 0.16
CA ARG A 109 -4.48 -10.27 0.67
C ARG A 109 -5.90 -9.80 0.94
N ASP A 110 -6.09 -8.60 1.47
CA ASP A 110 -7.42 -8.05 1.73
C ASP A 110 -8.17 -7.75 0.41
N LYS A 111 -7.45 -7.31 -0.64
CA LYS A 111 -7.97 -7.20 -2.02
C LYS A 111 -8.25 -8.53 -2.74
N GLN A 112 -7.79 -9.66 -2.19
CA GLN A 112 -8.00 -11.01 -2.74
C GLN A 112 -9.16 -11.77 -2.06
N SER A 113 -9.87 -11.15 -1.12
CA SER A 113 -11.18 -11.64 -0.70
C SER A 113 -12.13 -11.76 -1.91
N PRO A 114 -13.06 -12.74 -1.96
CA PRO A 114 -13.55 -13.33 -3.22
C PRO A 114 -14.45 -12.45 -4.11
N SER A 115 -14.63 -11.16 -3.81
CA SER A 115 -15.47 -10.26 -4.61
C SER A 115 -14.66 -9.20 -5.37
N ALA A 116 -13.62 -9.60 -6.10
CA ALA A 116 -12.94 -8.69 -7.03
C ALA A 116 -12.43 -9.38 -8.31
N ARG A 117 -12.98 -10.55 -8.66
CA ARG A 117 -12.64 -11.27 -9.91
C ARG A 117 -13.55 -10.90 -11.09
N CYS A 118 -14.14 -9.72 -11.13
CA CYS A 118 -14.93 -9.29 -12.28
C CYS A 118 -14.72 -7.80 -12.55
N TYR A 119 -13.63 -7.42 -13.25
CA TYR A 119 -13.59 -6.30 -14.21
C TYR A 119 -12.20 -6.07 -14.86
N ARG A 120 -11.40 -7.13 -15.09
CA ARG A 120 -10.12 -6.99 -15.83
C ARG A 120 -10.01 -7.91 -17.06
N ARG A 121 -11.12 -8.15 -17.76
CA ARG A 121 -11.12 -8.93 -19.01
C ARG A 121 -12.01 -8.35 -20.12
N ILE A 122 -12.07 -7.01 -20.26
CA ILE A 122 -12.72 -6.36 -21.41
C ILE A 122 -11.82 -5.36 -22.16
N CYS A 123 -10.68 -4.87 -21.64
CA CYS A 123 -9.92 -3.81 -22.33
C CYS A 123 -8.53 -4.21 -22.81
N ARG A 124 -8.35 -5.35 -23.49
CA ARG A 124 -7.10 -5.63 -24.22
C ARG A 124 -7.33 -6.43 -25.51
N ALA A 125 -8.13 -5.86 -26.41
CA ALA A 125 -8.17 -6.23 -27.82
C ALA A 125 -8.57 -5.00 -28.66
N ALA A 126 -7.70 -4.00 -28.69
CA ALA A 126 -7.68 -3.01 -29.75
C ALA A 126 -6.21 -2.70 -30.02
N THR A 127 -5.58 -3.63 -30.74
CA THR A 127 -4.26 -3.42 -31.33
C THR A 127 -4.36 -2.27 -32.31
N CYS A 128 -3.63 -1.21 -32.00
CA CYS A 128 -3.22 -0.18 -32.92
C CYS A 128 -2.46 -0.85 -34.08
N THR A 129 -3.05 -0.85 -35.28
CA THR A 129 -2.30 -1.03 -36.53
C THR A 129 -2.93 -0.18 -37.64
N THR A 130 -2.13 0.79 -38.08
CA THR A 130 -1.99 1.32 -39.45
C THR A 130 -3.11 2.17 -40.05
N SER A 131 -2.90 3.49 -39.98
CA SER A 131 -3.13 4.44 -41.10
C SER A 131 -1.89 4.37 -42.02
N PRO A 132 -1.98 4.35 -43.37
CA PRO A 132 -2.13 5.59 -44.15
C PRO A 132 -2.82 5.45 -45.53
N GLN A 133 -2.99 6.62 -46.18
CA GLN A 133 -3.35 6.88 -47.59
C GLN A 133 -4.84 6.90 -47.93
N ALA A 134 -5.35 7.68 -48.87
CA ALA A 134 -5.03 8.96 -49.52
C ALA A 134 -6.07 9.06 -50.65
N ARG A 135 -6.66 10.24 -50.86
CA ARG A 135 -7.31 10.70 -52.11
C ARG A 135 -8.50 9.86 -52.62
N HIS A 136 -9.67 10.49 -52.75
CA HIS A 136 -10.27 10.82 -54.05
C HIS A 136 -11.58 11.58 -53.84
N ALA A 137 -11.60 12.85 -54.23
CA ALA A 137 -12.82 13.56 -54.64
C ALA A 137 -13.26 13.04 -56.02
N PRO A 138 -14.56 13.03 -56.32
CA PRO A 138 -15.12 13.98 -57.31
C PRO A 138 -16.46 14.58 -56.83
N ALA A 139 -16.73 15.88 -56.97
CA ALA A 139 -17.13 16.64 -58.16
C ALA A 139 -18.66 16.67 -58.42
N ALA A 140 -19.22 17.85 -58.16
CA ALA A 140 -20.19 18.61 -58.95
C ALA A 140 -21.59 18.06 -59.34
N ALA A 141 -22.52 19.03 -59.27
CA ALA A 141 -23.74 19.21 -60.06
C ALA A 141 -25.00 18.41 -59.66
N ARG A 142 -25.98 19.10 -59.05
CA ARG A 142 -27.06 19.81 -59.76
C ARG A 142 -27.82 20.72 -58.81
#